data_AF-A0A1B9VLM7-F1
#
_entry.id   AF-A0A1B9VLM7-F1
#
_cell.length_a   1.000
_cell.length_b   1.000
_cell.length_c   1.000
_cell.angle_alpha   90.00
_cell.angle_beta   90.00
_cell.angle_gamma   90.00
#
_symmetry.space_group_name_H-M   'P 1'
#
loop_
_entity.id
_entity.type
_entity.pdbx_description
1 polymer ?
#
loop_
_entity_poly.entity_id
_entity_poly.type
_entity_poly.pdbx_seq_one_letter_code
_entity_poly.pdbx_strand_id
1 'polypeptide(L)'
;MIDRLHQILGDKGLITDPQDMHPYLIDWRDRRKGKALCVALPANVEEVSRTMKVAAEERQPVFPLGGILASATAASPKAPSPKTNRAS
;
A
#
# COMPACT_ATOMS: atom_id res chain seq x y z
N MET A 1 -15.83 -10.41 4.16
CA MET A 1 -14.67 -9.67 3.62
C MET A 1 -13.38 -10.46 3.67
N ILE A 2 -12.91 -10.91 4.85
CA ILE A 2 -11.62 -11.64 5.00
C ILE A 2 -11.52 -12.87 4.08
N ASP A 3 -12.54 -13.72 4.04
CA ASP A 3 -12.52 -14.92 3.17
C ASP A 3 -12.41 -14.58 1.68
N ARG A 4 -13.06 -13.48 1.25
CA ARG A 4 -12.98 -13.00 -0.15
C ARG A 4 -11.58 -12.50 -0.48
N LEU A 5 -10.93 -11.82 0.46
CA LEU A 5 -9.54 -11.40 0.31
C LEU A 5 -8.60 -12.60 0.30
N HIS A 6 -8.87 -13.62 1.13
CA HIS A 6 -8.08 -14.84 1.19
C HIS A 6 -8.15 -15.63 -0.13
N GLN A 7 -9.32 -15.68 -0.77
CA GLN A 7 -9.47 -16.27 -2.11
C GLN A 7 -8.70 -15.52 -3.21
N ILE A 8 -8.47 -14.21 -3.05
CA ILE A 8 -7.72 -13.39 -4.02
C ILE A 8 -6.21 -13.49 -3.79
N LEU A 9 -5.79 -13.44 -2.53
CA LEU A 9 -4.40 -13.23 -2.11
C LEU A 9 -3.70 -14.53 -1.65
N GLY A 10 -4.47 -15.56 -1.34
CA GLY A 10 -3.99 -16.81 -0.75
C GLY A 10 -3.40 -16.63 0.66
N ASP A 11 -2.85 -17.71 1.20
CA ASP A 11 -2.29 -17.74 2.56
C ASP A 11 -1.11 -16.78 2.77
N LYS A 12 -0.32 -16.53 1.72
CA LYS A 12 0.86 -15.67 1.80
C LYS A 12 0.53 -14.19 1.66
N GLY A 13 -0.57 -13.88 0.97
CA GLY A 13 -0.96 -12.51 0.66
C GLY A 13 -1.95 -11.90 1.66
N LEU A 14 -2.41 -12.65 2.67
CA LEU A 14 -3.32 -12.16 3.69
C LEU A 14 -2.87 -12.54 5.10
N ILE A 15 -2.63 -11.55 5.94
CA ILE A 15 -2.26 -11.73 7.34
C ILE A 15 -3.42 -11.30 8.22
N THR A 16 -3.88 -12.20 9.09
CA THR A 16 -4.96 -11.95 10.05
C THR A 16 -4.55 -12.20 11.50
N ASP A 17 -3.42 -12.88 11.73
CA ASP A 17 -2.91 -13.11 13.09
C ASP A 17 -2.40 -11.79 13.68
N PRO A 18 -2.87 -11.38 14.87
CA PRO A 18 -2.42 -10.15 15.51
C PRO A 18 -0.90 -10.04 15.73
N GLN A 19 -0.19 -11.15 15.96
CA GLN A 19 1.26 -11.18 16.12
C GLN A 19 1.96 -10.90 14.78
N ASP A 20 1.49 -11.52 13.70
CA ASP A 20 2.06 -11.36 12.36
C ASP A 20 1.70 -10.00 11.73
N MET A 21 0.58 -9.40 12.13
CA MET A 21 0.23 -8.03 11.73
C MET A 21 1.09 -6.98 12.43
N HIS A 22 1.67 -7.29 13.59
CA HIS A 22 2.37 -6.32 14.44
C HIS A 22 3.42 -5.48 13.69
N PRO A 23 4.32 -6.06 12.86
CA PRO A 23 5.33 -5.29 12.12
C PRO A 23 4.73 -4.28 11.13
N TYR A 24 3.52 -4.53 10.63
CA TYR A 24 2.83 -3.68 9.66
C TYR A 24 1.96 -2.59 10.33
N LEU A 25 1.66 -2.75 11.62
CA LEU A 25 0.83 -1.82 12.40
C LEU A 25 1.64 -0.84 13.24
N ILE A 26 2.96 -0.96 13.22
CA ILE A 26 3.89 -0.06 13.89
C ILE A 26 4.39 0.98 12.89
N ASP A 27 4.06 2.25 13.15
CA ASP A 27 4.73 3.38 12.49
C ASP A 27 6.10 3.61 13.15
N TRP A 28 7.10 4.02 12.37
CA TRP A 28 8.50 4.25 12.79
C TRP A 28 8.67 5.35 13.86
N ARG A 29 7.58 6.03 14.22
CA ARG A 29 7.53 7.02 15.31
C ARG A 29 6.89 6.50 16.61
N ASP A 30 6.54 5.22 16.69
CA ASP A 30 5.94 4.55 17.87
C ASP A 30 4.69 5.26 18.43
N ARG A 31 4.06 6.14 17.64
CA ARG A 31 3.07 7.09 18.16
C ARG A 31 1.63 6.64 18.01
N ARG A 32 1.31 5.66 17.16
CA ARG A 32 -0.03 5.05 17.08
C ARG A 32 0.04 3.60 16.63
N LYS A 33 -0.46 2.68 17.46
CA LYS A 33 -0.81 1.31 17.06
C LYS A 33 -2.14 1.38 16.31
N GLY A 34 -2.11 1.28 14.99
CA GLY A 34 -3.32 1.19 14.19
C GLY A 34 -4.06 -0.12 14.52
N LYS A 35 -5.41 -0.08 14.60
CA LYS A 35 -6.22 -1.30 14.57
C LYS A 35 -6.59 -1.57 13.12
N ALA A 36 -6.15 -2.71 12.58
CA ALA A 36 -6.56 -3.20 11.26
C ALA A 36 -7.23 -4.58 11.40
N LEU A 37 -8.12 -4.90 10.47
CA LEU A 37 -8.78 -6.20 10.41
C LEU A 37 -7.87 -7.28 9.79
N CYS A 38 -7.02 -6.88 8.86
CA CYS A 38 -6.04 -7.73 8.18
C CYS A 38 -4.99 -6.87 7.48
N VAL A 39 -3.85 -7.47 7.13
CA VAL A 39 -2.86 -6.89 6.22
C VAL A 39 -2.90 -7.67 4.90
N ALA A 40 -3.07 -6.96 3.79
CA ALA A 40 -3.05 -7.52 2.45
C ALA A 40 -1.69 -7.24 1.78
N LEU A 41 -1.05 -8.28 1.24
CA LEU A 41 0.25 -8.25 0.57
C LEU A 41 0.12 -8.84 -0.85
N PRO A 42 -0.57 -8.12 -1.77
CA PRO A 42 -0.72 -8.57 -3.15
C PRO A 42 0.62 -8.63 -3.89
N ALA A 43 0.82 -9.66 -4.71
CA ALA A 43 2.03 -9.90 -5.48
C ALA A 43 2.04 -9.21 -6.85
N ASN A 44 0.88 -8.78 -7.35
CA ASN A 44 0.73 -8.16 -8.66
C ASN A 44 -0.43 -7.15 -8.70
N VAL A 45 -0.51 -6.39 -9.79
CA VAL A 45 -1.51 -5.33 -9.99
C VAL A 45 -2.94 -5.87 -10.05
N GLU A 46 -3.13 -7.10 -10.55
CA GLU A 46 -4.45 -7.72 -10.63
C GLU A 46 -5.02 -8.03 -9.24
N GLU A 47 -4.19 -8.60 -8.36
CA GLU A 47 -4.54 -8.83 -6.95
C GLU A 47 -4.83 -7.53 -6.21
N VAL A 48 -4.06 -6.46 -6.46
CA VAL A 48 -4.34 -5.11 -5.93
C VAL A 48 -5.72 -4.64 -6.35
N SER A 49 -6.03 -4.68 -7.65
CA SER A 49 -7.31 -4.21 -8.20
C SER A 49 -8.49 -4.96 -7.60
N ARG A 50 -8.41 -6.30 -7.53
CA ARG A 50 -9.45 -7.16 -6.94
C ARG A 50 -9.62 -6.89 -5.45
N THR A 51 -8.53 -6.71 -4.71
CA THR A 51 -8.55 -6.37 -3.28
C THR A 51 -9.23 -5.02 -3.02
N MET A 52 -8.87 -3.99 -3.80
CA MET A 52 -9.47 -2.65 -3.68
C MET A 52 -10.95 -2.67 -4.03
N LYS A 53 -11.37 -3.48 -5.01
CA LYS A 53 -12.79 -3.66 -5.36
C LYS A 53 -13.57 -4.23 -4.18
N VAL A 54 -13.07 -5.29 -3.53
CA VAL A 54 -13.72 -5.88 -2.34
C VAL A 54 -13.79 -4.86 -1.20
N ALA A 55 -12.72 -4.12 -0.95
CA ALA A 55 -12.71 -3.09 0.09
C ALA A 55 -13.71 -1.96 -0.19
N ALA A 56 -13.83 -1.52 -1.44
CA ALA A 56 -14.79 -0.49 -1.85
C ALA A 56 -16.25 -0.96 -1.72
N GLU A 57 -16.55 -2.20 -2.14
CA GLU A 57 -17.90 -2.80 -2.01
C GLU A 57 -18.35 -2.87 -0.55
N GLU A 58 -17.45 -3.25 0.35
CA GLU A 58 -17.69 -3.38 1.79
C GLU A 58 -17.51 -2.06 2.55
N ARG A 59 -17.20 -0.96 1.84
CA ARG A 59 -16.91 0.38 2.40
C ARG A 59 -15.84 0.37 3.49
N GLN A 60 -14.86 -0.52 3.35
CA GLN A 60 -13.80 -0.67 4.33
C GLN A 60 -12.67 0.35 4.07
N PRO A 61 -12.20 1.09 5.09
CA PRO A 61 -11.06 1.98 4.91
C PRO A 61 -9.79 1.17 4.61
N VAL A 62 -9.05 1.62 3.60
CA VAL A 62 -7.76 1.03 3.21
C VAL A 62 -6.65 2.00 3.55
N PHE A 63 -5.63 1.52 4.27
CA PHE A 63 -4.45 2.29 4.64
C PHE A 63 -3.25 1.78 3.84
N PRO A 64 -2.67 2.58 2.93
CA PRO A 64 -1.50 2.16 2.17
C PRO A 64 -0.26 2.08 3.07
N LEU A 65 0.46 0.95 3.02
CA LEU A 65 1.72 0.78 3.73
C LEU A 65 2.87 1.40 2.90
N GLY A 66 3.18 2.68 3.17
CA GLY A 66 4.06 3.48 2.33
C GLY A 66 5.57 3.21 2.42
N GLY A 67 6.07 2.09 2.96
CA GLY A 67 7.47 2.10 3.44
C GLY A 67 8.32 0.83 3.51
N ILE A 68 7.87 -0.40 3.23
CA ILE A 68 8.72 -1.57 3.54
C ILE A 68 9.68 -2.05 2.44
N LEU A 69 9.89 -1.27 1.38
CA LEU A 69 11.09 -1.26 0.50
C LEU A 69 10.89 -0.27 -0.66
N ALA A 70 10.42 0.94 -0.37
CA ALA A 70 10.58 2.03 -1.33
C ALA A 70 12.07 2.39 -1.32
N SER A 71 12.87 1.80 -2.21
CA SER A 71 14.22 2.33 -2.43
C SER A 71 14.06 3.81 -2.79
N ALA A 72 14.79 4.64 -2.07
CA ALA A 72 14.84 6.08 -2.23
C ALA A 72 15.44 6.45 -3.60
N THR A 73 14.65 6.29 -4.66
CA THR A 73 14.91 6.83 -6.01
C THR A 73 13.63 7.43 -6.60
N ALA A 74 12.86 8.13 -5.78
CA ALA A 74 12.06 9.25 -6.26
C ALA A 74 12.88 10.53 -5.99
N ALA A 75 13.99 10.69 -6.71
CA ALA A 75 14.63 11.99 -6.81
C ALA A 75 13.62 12.93 -7.50
N SER A 76 13.19 13.92 -6.73
CA SER A 76 12.32 15.07 -7.01
C SER A 76 11.95 15.38 -8.48
N PRO A 77 10.70 15.80 -8.76
CA PRO A 77 10.27 16.14 -10.10
C PRO A 77 10.97 17.43 -10.58
N LYS A 78 11.76 17.34 -11.66
CA LYS A 78 12.19 18.52 -12.41
C LYS A 78 11.53 18.49 -13.77
N ALA A 79 10.49 19.31 -13.93
CA ALA A 79 9.96 19.63 -15.25
C ALA A 79 11.09 20.24 -16.11
N PRO A 80 11.25 19.86 -17.39
CA PRO A 80 12.14 20.58 -18.27
C PRO A 80 11.58 22.00 -18.49
N SER A 81 12.29 23.01 -17.99
CA SER A 81 12.01 24.41 -18.33
C SER A 81 12.22 24.62 -19.84
N PRO A 82 11.29 25.28 -20.56
CA PRO A 82 11.46 25.54 -21.98
C PRO A 82 12.64 26.49 -22.23
N LYS A 83 13.48 26.16 -23.22
CA LYS A 83 14.56 27.02 -23.68
C LYS A 83 13.96 28.24 -24.39
N THR A 84 14.02 29.41 -23.77
CA THR A 84 13.76 30.68 -24.46
C THR A 84 14.96 30.99 -25.33
N ASN A 85 14.79 30.91 -26.65
CA ASN A 85 15.78 31.37 -27.62
C ASN A 85 15.66 32.89 -27.73
N ARG A 86 16.65 33.64 -27.24
CA ARG A 86 16.79 35.08 -27.49
C ARG A 86 18.07 35.28 -28.29
N ALA A 87 17.94 35.34 -29.61
CA ALA A 87 18.99 35.81 -30.50
C ALA A 87 18.86 37.33 -30.62
N SER A 88 19.96 38.02 -30.33
CA SER A 88 20.22 39.43 -30.66
C SER A 88 20.45 39.61 -32.15
#